data_AF-A0A9R1VC34-F1
#
_entry.id   AF-A0A9R1VC34-F1
#
_cell.length_a   1.000
_cell.length_b   1.000
_cell.length_c   1.000
_cell.angle_alpha   90.00
_cell.angle_beta   90.00
_cell.angle_gamma   90.00
#
_symmetry.space_group_name_H-M   'P 1'
#
loop_
_entity.id
_entity.type
_entity.pdbx_description
1 polymer ?
#
loop_
_entity_poly.entity_id
_entity_poly.type
_entity_poly.pdbx_seq_one_letter_code
_entity_poly.pdbx_strand_id
1 'polypeptide(L)'
;MNAQVGLTSPRWIGVDVCHLNLQKTFCIPHGGSGPEMGPIGVKKHLAPYLPSHPVVATRGIPTLEQSKPLGTVSAAPWGSTLIFPISYTYIAMMGSQGLTDAYSIAILNANYMAKCLENHYPILFRGVSGTVAHEFIVDLRPLKTRAGIEPEDVAKRLIDYRFYGLTMSCSIPGTLMIEPTESESKGAPHPPQLLMADKWTKPYSREYVAYPAPWLHAAKFWPTTCRVDNVYGDRNPSATT
;
A
#
# COMPACT_ATOMS: atom_id res chain seq x y z
N MET A 1 6.48 -5.49 -5.12
CA MET A 1 7.41 -6.63 -5.36
C MET A 1 7.65 -7.48 -4.10
N ASN A 2 6.93 -7.25 -2.99
CA ASN A 2 7.24 -7.80 -1.66
C ASN A 2 6.89 -9.30 -1.50
N ALA A 3 6.40 -9.95 -2.57
CA ALA A 3 6.18 -11.39 -2.64
C ALA A 3 7.15 -12.12 -3.59
N GLN A 4 8.22 -11.46 -4.05
CA GLN A 4 9.16 -12.04 -5.05
C GLN A 4 10.64 -11.92 -4.69
N VAL A 5 11.09 -10.81 -4.10
CA VAL A 5 12.52 -10.58 -3.88
C VAL A 5 13.09 -11.66 -2.93
N GLY A 6 14.23 -12.25 -3.30
CA GLY A 6 14.82 -13.40 -2.61
C GLY A 6 14.25 -14.76 -3.01
N LEU A 7 13.00 -14.82 -3.48
CA LEU A 7 12.25 -16.06 -3.74
C LEU A 7 12.13 -16.40 -5.24
N THR A 8 12.06 -15.38 -6.10
CA THR A 8 11.98 -15.51 -7.56
C THR A 8 12.43 -14.21 -8.25
N SER A 9 12.29 -14.09 -9.57
CA SER A 9 12.49 -12.83 -10.28
C SER A 9 11.57 -12.72 -11.50
N PRO A 10 11.20 -11.50 -11.94
CA PRO A 10 10.46 -11.30 -13.19
C PRO A 10 11.16 -11.96 -14.40
N ARG A 11 12.50 -11.95 -14.43
CA ARG A 11 13.30 -12.61 -15.46
C ARG A 11 13.09 -14.13 -15.50
N TRP A 12 12.93 -14.79 -14.35
CA TRP A 12 12.70 -16.24 -14.29
C TRP A 12 11.32 -16.63 -14.82
N ILE A 13 10.29 -15.81 -14.54
CA ILE A 13 8.95 -15.96 -15.10
C ILE A 13 8.79 -15.32 -16.50
N GLY A 14 9.91 -15.11 -17.21
CA GLY A 14 9.94 -14.71 -18.61
C GLY A 14 9.85 -13.21 -18.92
N VAL A 15 9.57 -12.34 -17.95
CA VAL A 15 9.31 -10.90 -18.18
C VAL A 15 10.53 -10.15 -18.74
N ASP A 16 10.34 -9.39 -19.82
CA ASP A 16 11.37 -8.61 -20.53
C ASP A 16 11.67 -7.23 -19.93
N VAL A 17 10.66 -6.58 -19.35
CA VAL A 17 10.76 -5.27 -18.69
C VAL A 17 9.88 -5.23 -17.44
N CYS A 18 10.40 -4.70 -16.33
CA CYS A 18 9.68 -4.59 -15.07
C CYS A 18 9.98 -3.24 -14.39
N HIS A 19 8.93 -2.54 -13.98
CA HIS A 19 8.99 -1.32 -13.17
C HIS A 19 9.00 -1.67 -11.67
N LEU A 20 9.84 -0.99 -10.89
CA LEU A 20 9.95 -1.18 -9.44
C LEU A 20 9.50 0.08 -8.69
N ASN A 21 8.41 0.00 -7.92
CA ASN A 21 8.01 1.05 -6.98
C ASN A 21 8.96 1.05 -5.77
N LEU A 22 9.96 1.93 -5.76
CA LEU A 22 10.88 2.05 -4.63
C LEU A 22 10.17 2.54 -3.35
N GLN A 23 9.13 3.36 -3.51
CA GLN A 23 8.26 3.84 -2.44
C GLN A 23 7.32 2.78 -1.83
N LYS A 24 7.34 1.56 -2.36
CA LYS A 24 6.61 0.40 -1.80
C LYS A 24 7.56 -0.69 -1.33
N THR A 25 8.39 -1.22 -2.23
CA THR A 25 9.23 -2.39 -1.93
C THR A 25 10.54 -2.02 -1.24
N PHE A 26 11.08 -0.82 -1.49
CA PHE A 26 12.44 -0.45 -1.07
C PHE A 26 12.46 0.83 -0.22
N CYS A 27 11.48 0.93 0.68
CA CYS A 27 11.44 1.82 1.84
C CYS A 27 11.53 3.35 1.60
N ILE A 28 11.41 3.86 0.37
CA ILE A 28 11.18 5.30 0.17
C ILE A 28 9.82 5.67 0.82
N PRO A 29 9.73 6.72 1.64
CA PRO A 29 8.51 7.02 2.38
C PRO A 29 7.38 7.49 1.46
N HIS A 30 6.17 6.95 1.67
CA HIS A 30 4.96 7.28 0.91
C HIS A 30 4.58 8.77 0.95
N GLY A 31 5.01 9.52 1.98
CA GLY A 31 4.97 10.99 2.08
C GLY A 31 3.62 11.70 1.89
N GLY A 32 2.50 10.97 1.87
CA GLY A 32 1.17 11.52 1.55
C GLY A 32 0.77 11.39 0.07
N SER A 33 1.33 10.41 -0.65
CA SER A 33 1.23 10.17 -2.12
C SER A 33 2.38 10.77 -2.95
N GLY A 34 3.57 10.86 -2.35
CA GLY A 34 4.80 11.29 -3.02
C GLY A 34 5.87 11.74 -2.00
N PRO A 35 7.16 11.75 -2.35
CA PRO A 35 7.73 11.50 -3.68
C PRO A 35 7.82 9.99 -4.01
N GLU A 36 7.82 9.68 -5.31
CA GLU A 36 7.93 8.32 -5.83
C GLU A 36 9.20 8.13 -6.67
N MET A 37 9.68 6.89 -6.82
CA MET A 37 10.71 6.53 -7.80
C MET A 37 10.43 5.18 -8.46
N GLY A 38 10.50 5.17 -9.79
CA GLY A 38 10.08 4.06 -10.65
C GLY A 38 11.14 3.56 -11.64
N PRO A 39 12.33 3.11 -11.19
CA PRO A 39 13.33 2.53 -12.08
C PRO A 39 12.81 1.28 -12.80
N ILE A 40 13.21 1.11 -14.05
CA ILE A 40 12.89 -0.06 -14.88
C ILE A 40 14.10 -0.99 -15.02
N GLY A 41 13.89 -2.28 -14.76
CA GLY A 41 14.82 -3.35 -15.12
C GLY A 41 14.42 -3.93 -16.47
N VAL A 42 15.39 -4.11 -17.38
CA VAL A 42 15.15 -4.61 -18.74
C VAL A 42 16.11 -5.75 -19.12
N LYS A 43 15.68 -6.69 -19.98
CA LYS A 43 16.58 -7.65 -20.63
C LYS A 43 17.50 -6.93 -21.64
N LYS A 44 18.67 -7.52 -21.90
CA LYS A 44 19.76 -6.94 -22.72
C LYS A 44 19.32 -6.43 -24.10
N HIS A 45 18.32 -7.04 -24.74
CA HIS A 45 17.86 -6.61 -26.07
C HIS A 45 17.02 -5.33 -26.05
N LEU A 46 16.41 -4.96 -24.91
CA LEU A 46 15.69 -3.69 -24.72
C LEU A 46 16.60 -2.56 -24.24
N ALA A 47 17.76 -2.88 -23.67
CA ALA A 47 18.70 -1.90 -23.13
C ALA A 47 19.16 -0.78 -24.10
N PRO A 48 19.30 -1.00 -25.43
CA PRO A 48 19.57 0.08 -26.39
C PRO A 48 18.51 1.19 -26.40
N TYR A 49 17.26 0.86 -26.06
CA TYR A 49 16.08 1.72 -26.22
C TYR A 49 15.68 2.48 -24.95
N LEU A 50 16.46 2.35 -23.87
CA LEU A 50 16.23 3.06 -22.61
C LEU A 50 16.17 4.59 -22.82
N PRO A 51 15.37 5.33 -22.02
CA PRO A 51 15.34 6.79 -22.10
C PRO A 51 16.71 7.41 -21.85
N SER A 52 16.98 8.54 -22.50
CA SER A 52 18.14 9.39 -22.24
C SER A 52 17.70 10.83 -22.01
N HIS A 53 18.64 11.77 -21.87
CA HIS A 53 18.37 13.16 -21.48
C HIS A 53 19.23 14.14 -22.30
N PRO A 54 18.67 15.28 -22.76
CA PRO A 54 19.36 16.16 -23.70
C PRO A 54 20.51 16.99 -23.08
N VAL A 55 20.53 17.18 -21.77
CA VAL A 55 21.58 17.97 -21.08
C VAL A 55 22.70 17.08 -20.55
N VAL A 56 22.37 15.86 -20.11
CA VAL A 56 23.32 14.90 -19.54
C VAL A 56 23.09 13.54 -20.16
N ALA A 57 24.01 13.10 -21.02
CA ALA A 57 23.95 11.77 -21.63
C ALA A 57 23.93 10.69 -20.54
N THR A 58 22.81 9.97 -20.43
CA THR A 58 22.66 8.87 -19.46
C THR A 58 23.62 7.74 -19.85
N ARG A 59 24.63 7.50 -19.02
CA ARG A 59 25.63 6.44 -19.26
C ARG A 59 25.05 5.10 -18.81
N GLY A 60 25.16 4.08 -19.65
CA GLY A 60 24.63 2.75 -19.38
C GLY A 60 25.29 1.66 -20.23
N ILE A 61 24.63 0.51 -20.29
CA ILE A 61 24.97 -0.62 -21.18
C ILE A 61 23.78 -0.77 -22.15
N PRO A 62 24.00 -0.87 -23.48
CA PRO A 62 25.29 -0.88 -24.18
C PRO A 62 25.94 0.52 -24.26
N THR A 63 27.13 0.58 -24.86
CA THR A 63 27.86 1.84 -25.12
C THR A 63 27.04 2.81 -25.98
N LEU A 64 27.37 4.11 -25.89
CA LEU A 64 26.63 5.19 -26.57
C LEU A 64 26.46 4.96 -28.08
N GLU A 65 27.46 4.39 -28.75
CA GLU A 65 27.46 4.06 -30.19
C GLU A 65 26.37 3.04 -30.59
N GLN A 66 25.88 2.24 -29.63
CA GLN A 66 24.82 1.25 -29.84
C GLN A 66 23.48 1.69 -29.25
N SER A 67 23.41 2.89 -28.65
CA SER A 67 22.19 3.42 -28.03
C SER A 67 21.23 3.98 -29.08
N LYS A 68 19.94 3.73 -28.89
CA LYS A 68 18.82 4.21 -29.71
C LYS A 68 17.68 4.67 -28.79
N PRO A 69 17.92 5.69 -27.95
CA PRO A 69 17.00 6.06 -26.88
C PRO A 69 15.68 6.59 -27.46
N LEU A 70 14.55 6.11 -26.92
CA LEU A 70 13.21 6.47 -27.42
C LEU A 70 12.80 7.93 -27.09
N GLY A 71 13.57 8.62 -26.25
CA GLY A 71 13.31 10.01 -25.84
C GLY A 71 13.70 10.24 -24.37
N THR A 72 13.05 11.22 -23.74
CA THR A 72 13.28 11.62 -22.35
C THR A 72 11.96 11.59 -21.57
N VAL A 73 11.94 10.88 -20.44
CA VAL A 73 10.72 10.63 -19.63
C VAL A 73 10.68 11.41 -18.31
N SER A 74 11.68 12.26 -18.05
CA SER A 74 11.80 13.02 -16.79
C SER A 74 12.67 14.26 -16.99
N ALA A 75 12.32 15.35 -16.31
CA ALA A 75 13.04 16.63 -16.43
C ALA A 75 14.50 16.57 -15.95
N ALA A 76 14.82 15.65 -15.02
CA ALA A 76 16.18 15.31 -14.61
C ALA A 76 16.58 13.91 -15.13
N PRO A 77 17.86 13.69 -15.51
CA PRO A 77 18.34 12.46 -16.16
C PRO A 77 18.13 11.17 -15.35
N TRP A 78 18.00 11.27 -14.02
CA TRP A 78 17.76 10.15 -13.11
C TRP A 78 16.59 10.42 -12.14
N GLY A 79 15.67 11.33 -12.50
CA GLY A 79 14.54 11.70 -11.66
C GLY A 79 14.94 12.29 -10.30
N SER A 80 14.21 11.93 -9.24
CA SER A 80 14.42 12.39 -7.86
C SER A 80 15.62 11.70 -7.21
N THR A 81 16.84 12.06 -7.62
CA THR A 81 18.06 11.32 -7.24
C THR A 81 18.33 11.24 -5.74
N LEU A 82 17.98 12.29 -4.98
CA LEU A 82 18.30 12.42 -3.56
C LEU A 82 17.59 11.40 -2.64
N ILE A 83 16.60 10.65 -3.13
CA ILE A 83 15.89 9.61 -2.38
C ILE A 83 16.32 8.17 -2.71
N PHE A 84 17.14 7.94 -3.76
CA PHE A 84 17.78 6.64 -3.98
C PHE A 84 18.62 6.11 -2.79
N PRO A 85 19.33 6.95 -2.00
CA PRO A 85 20.08 6.48 -0.83
C PRO A 85 19.24 5.69 0.17
N ILE A 86 17.92 5.93 0.27
CA ILE A 86 17.02 5.20 1.17
C ILE A 86 16.90 3.73 0.73
N SER A 87 16.59 3.49 -0.54
CA SER A 87 16.52 2.14 -1.09
C SER A 87 17.89 1.45 -1.13
N TYR A 88 18.95 2.21 -1.41
CA TYR A 88 20.31 1.70 -1.42
C TYR A 88 20.76 1.23 -0.01
N THR A 89 20.57 2.05 1.02
CA THR A 89 20.94 1.67 2.39
C THR A 89 20.08 0.53 2.92
N TYR A 90 18.77 0.49 2.62
CA TYR A 90 17.93 -0.67 2.94
C TYR A 90 18.49 -1.96 2.33
N ILE A 91 18.77 -2.00 1.03
CA ILE A 91 19.33 -3.17 0.35
C ILE A 91 20.71 -3.55 0.93
N ALA A 92 21.56 -2.55 1.22
CA ALA A 92 22.91 -2.78 1.77
C ALA A 92 22.92 -3.27 3.22
N MET A 93 21.97 -2.82 4.06
CA MET A 93 21.86 -3.23 5.47
C MET A 93 21.19 -4.61 5.61
N MET A 94 20.16 -4.90 4.81
CA MET A 94 19.44 -6.17 4.87
C MET A 94 20.23 -7.32 4.22
N GLY A 95 20.99 -7.03 3.16
CA GLY A 95 21.70 -8.04 2.36
C GLY A 95 20.76 -9.03 1.67
N SER A 96 21.31 -10.04 1.00
CA SER A 96 20.50 -11.05 0.28
C SER A 96 19.62 -11.86 1.23
N GLN A 97 20.14 -12.28 2.39
CA GLN A 97 19.40 -13.11 3.34
C GLN A 97 18.29 -12.31 4.02
N GLY A 98 18.60 -11.13 4.59
CA GLY A 98 17.59 -10.32 5.29
C GLY A 98 16.46 -9.85 4.37
N LEU A 99 16.73 -9.56 3.09
CA LEU A 99 15.67 -9.30 2.11
C LEU A 99 14.79 -10.55 1.88
N THR A 100 15.40 -11.74 1.74
CA THR A 100 14.65 -12.99 1.56
C THR A 100 13.79 -13.32 2.77
N ASP A 101 14.31 -13.12 3.98
CA ASP A 101 13.61 -13.34 5.24
C ASP A 101 12.46 -12.35 5.41
N ALA A 102 12.71 -11.05 5.15
CA ALA A 102 11.70 -9.98 5.18
C ALA A 102 10.48 -10.32 4.31
N TYR A 103 10.69 -10.65 3.03
CA TYR A 103 9.58 -10.92 2.13
C TYR A 103 8.92 -12.29 2.38
N SER A 104 9.63 -13.24 3.00
CA SER A 104 9.02 -14.45 3.54
C SER A 104 8.08 -14.14 4.72
N ILE A 105 8.46 -13.20 5.60
CA ILE A 105 7.63 -12.73 6.72
C ILE A 105 6.41 -11.95 6.19
N ALA A 106 6.54 -11.14 5.13
CA ALA A 106 5.38 -10.46 4.51
C ALA A 106 4.31 -11.45 4.02
N ILE A 107 4.74 -12.53 3.35
CA ILE A 107 3.84 -13.62 2.91
C ILE A 107 3.25 -14.37 4.13
N LEU A 108 4.06 -14.62 5.17
CA LEU A 108 3.60 -15.28 6.40
C LEU A 108 2.52 -14.46 7.12
N ASN A 109 2.73 -13.15 7.30
CA ASN A 109 1.79 -12.24 7.96
C ASN A 109 0.45 -12.20 7.21
N ALA A 110 0.49 -12.11 5.88
CA ALA A 110 -0.72 -12.13 5.05
C ALA A 110 -1.49 -13.46 5.16
N ASN A 111 -0.79 -14.60 5.12
CA ASN A 111 -1.41 -15.92 5.29
C ASN A 111 -1.96 -16.14 6.70
N TYR A 112 -1.25 -15.66 7.73
CA TYR A 112 -1.72 -15.67 9.12
C TYR A 112 -3.02 -14.87 9.28
N MET A 113 -3.06 -13.62 8.80
CA MET A 113 -4.26 -12.79 8.88
C MET A 113 -5.42 -13.36 8.06
N ALA A 114 -5.17 -13.86 6.85
CA ALA A 114 -6.19 -14.55 6.05
C ALA A 114 -6.76 -15.78 6.80
N LYS A 115 -5.89 -16.55 7.48
CA LYS A 115 -6.29 -17.73 8.29
C LYS A 115 -7.08 -17.36 9.55
N CYS A 116 -6.80 -16.20 10.17
CA CYS A 116 -7.60 -15.68 11.27
C CYS A 116 -8.98 -15.17 10.81
N LEU A 117 -9.08 -14.63 9.59
CA LEU A 117 -10.31 -13.98 9.09
C LEU A 117 -11.25 -14.89 8.30
N GLU A 118 -10.79 -16.02 7.76
CA GLU A 118 -11.58 -16.88 6.86
C GLU A 118 -12.90 -17.43 7.45
N ASN A 119 -12.98 -17.57 8.78
CA ASN A 119 -14.20 -18.01 9.48
C ASN A 119 -15.22 -16.86 9.69
N HIS A 120 -14.82 -15.61 9.45
CA HIS A 120 -15.64 -14.41 9.64
C HIS A 120 -16.02 -13.76 8.30
N TYR A 121 -15.14 -13.84 7.30
CA TYR A 121 -15.32 -13.26 5.98
C TYR A 121 -14.70 -14.16 4.89
N PRO A 122 -15.33 -14.29 3.70
CA PRO A 122 -14.74 -15.05 2.60
C PRO A 122 -13.44 -14.39 2.11
N ILE A 123 -12.37 -15.19 2.00
CA ILE A 123 -11.11 -14.79 1.36
C ILE A 123 -11.25 -15.10 -0.14
N LEU A 124 -11.34 -14.06 -0.97
CA LEU A 124 -11.90 -14.16 -2.32
C LEU A 124 -11.01 -14.93 -3.33
N PHE A 125 -9.69 -14.85 -3.17
CA PHE A 125 -8.73 -15.57 -4.02
C PHE A 125 -7.64 -16.23 -3.17
N ARG A 126 -7.22 -17.41 -3.61
CA ARG A 126 -6.11 -18.22 -3.07
C ARG A 126 -5.39 -18.91 -4.22
N GLY A 127 -4.10 -19.18 -4.06
CA GLY A 127 -3.33 -20.02 -4.99
C GLY A 127 -3.72 -21.50 -4.91
N VAL A 128 -3.12 -22.33 -5.77
CA VAL A 128 -3.40 -23.78 -5.86
C VAL A 128 -3.19 -24.55 -4.55
N SER A 129 -2.35 -24.03 -3.66
CA SER A 129 -2.05 -24.54 -2.31
C SER A 129 -3.00 -24.02 -1.22
N GLY A 130 -4.03 -23.26 -1.55
CA GLY A 130 -4.94 -22.62 -0.59
C GLY A 130 -4.35 -21.41 0.16
N THR A 131 -3.11 -21.01 -0.17
CA THR A 131 -2.38 -19.88 0.42
C THR A 131 -2.55 -18.59 -0.40
N VAL A 132 -2.18 -17.46 0.20
CA VAL A 132 -2.14 -16.13 -0.43
C VAL A 132 -0.69 -15.65 -0.60
N ALA A 133 -0.47 -14.50 -1.25
CA ALA A 133 0.84 -13.88 -1.41
C ALA A 133 1.16 -12.94 -0.23
N HIS A 134 1.84 -11.81 -0.45
CA HIS A 134 1.98 -10.71 0.52
C HIS A 134 0.66 -10.00 0.89
N GLU A 135 -0.43 -10.30 0.17
CA GLU A 135 -1.71 -9.60 0.30
C GLU A 135 -2.87 -10.56 0.05
N PHE A 136 -4.07 -10.20 0.52
CA PHE A 136 -5.30 -10.95 0.28
C PHE A 136 -6.53 -10.04 0.19
N ILE A 137 -7.61 -10.54 -0.43
CA ILE A 137 -8.87 -9.81 -0.60
C ILE A 137 -9.95 -10.45 0.27
N VAL A 138 -10.63 -9.61 1.05
CA VAL A 138 -11.77 -9.94 1.91
C VAL A 138 -13.07 -9.49 1.23
N ASP A 139 -14.00 -10.42 1.03
CA ASP A 139 -15.30 -10.14 0.41
C ASP A 139 -16.31 -9.61 1.44
N LEU A 140 -16.75 -8.35 1.26
CA LEU A 140 -17.76 -7.71 2.11
C LEU A 140 -19.14 -7.65 1.45
N ARG A 141 -19.30 -8.11 0.21
CA ARG A 141 -20.59 -8.12 -0.50
C ARG A 141 -21.69 -8.88 0.27
N PRO A 142 -21.41 -9.98 1.01
CA PRO A 142 -22.41 -10.61 1.89
C PRO A 142 -22.87 -9.72 3.06
N LEU A 143 -22.08 -8.74 3.52
CA LEU A 143 -22.48 -7.80 4.57
C LEU A 143 -23.46 -6.74 4.02
N LYS A 144 -23.23 -6.26 2.80
CA LYS A 144 -24.14 -5.37 2.07
C LYS A 144 -25.53 -5.99 1.96
N THR A 145 -25.61 -7.23 1.48
CA THR A 145 -26.89 -7.95 1.33
C THR A 145 -27.57 -8.27 2.66
N ARG A 146 -26.82 -8.60 3.73
CA ARG A 146 -27.36 -9.03 5.02
C ARG A 146 -27.70 -7.89 5.98
N ALA A 147 -26.99 -6.77 5.90
CA ALA A 147 -27.01 -5.71 6.91
C ALA A 147 -26.91 -4.27 6.35
N GLY A 148 -26.83 -4.08 5.03
CA GLY A 148 -26.66 -2.76 4.41
C GLY A 148 -25.29 -2.11 4.66
N ILE A 149 -24.28 -2.92 4.99
CA ILE A 149 -22.92 -2.46 5.34
C ILE A 149 -22.03 -2.48 4.10
N GLU A 150 -21.46 -1.33 3.75
CA GLU A 150 -20.52 -1.17 2.64
C GLU A 150 -19.04 -1.27 3.11
N PRO A 151 -18.06 -1.47 2.22
CA PRO A 151 -16.63 -1.35 2.55
C PRO A 151 -16.28 -0.01 3.20
N GLU A 152 -16.97 1.07 2.81
CA GLU A 152 -16.85 2.41 3.36
C GLU A 152 -17.23 2.46 4.85
N ASP A 153 -18.16 1.62 5.32
CA ASP A 153 -18.54 1.55 6.73
C ASP A 153 -17.51 0.75 7.52
N VAL A 154 -17.02 -0.37 6.97
CA VAL A 154 -15.96 -1.18 7.60
C VAL A 154 -14.67 -0.38 7.71
N ALA A 155 -14.23 0.28 6.63
CA ALA A 155 -13.03 1.13 6.63
C ALA A 155 -13.17 2.31 7.60
N LYS A 156 -14.32 3.00 7.64
CA LYS A 156 -14.55 4.10 8.59
C LYS A 156 -14.86 3.64 10.03
N ARG A 157 -15.03 2.34 10.29
CA ARG A 157 -15.09 1.76 11.66
C ARG A 157 -13.75 1.17 12.13
N LEU A 158 -12.91 0.63 11.23
CA LEU A 158 -11.52 0.26 11.52
C LEU A 158 -10.71 1.44 12.06
N ILE A 159 -11.04 2.64 11.59
CA ILE A 159 -10.65 3.94 12.14
C ILE A 159 -10.75 3.97 13.68
N ASP A 160 -11.90 3.63 14.26
CA ASP A 160 -12.13 3.70 15.72
C ASP A 160 -11.25 2.72 16.51
N TYR A 161 -10.87 1.60 15.89
CA TYR A 161 -9.99 0.57 16.45
C TYR A 161 -8.48 0.89 16.34
N ARG A 162 -8.13 2.08 15.83
CA ARG A 162 -6.74 2.48 15.47
C ARG A 162 -6.13 1.59 14.37
N PHE A 163 -6.82 1.53 13.24
CA PHE A 163 -6.23 1.17 11.94
C PHE A 163 -6.58 2.23 10.89
N TYR A 164 -5.71 2.42 9.90
CA TYR A 164 -6.01 3.26 8.73
C TYR A 164 -7.01 2.56 7.79
N GLY A 165 -7.58 3.30 6.83
CA GLY A 165 -8.42 2.71 5.78
C GLY A 165 -7.60 1.80 4.87
N LEU A 166 -7.87 0.49 4.92
CA LEU A 166 -7.34 -0.52 4.00
C LEU A 166 -7.63 -0.17 2.53
N THR A 167 -6.98 -0.81 1.57
CA THR A 167 -7.26 -0.55 0.14
C THR A 167 -8.69 -0.99 -0.22
N MET A 168 -9.56 -0.02 -0.45
CA MET A 168 -11.00 -0.23 -0.68
C MET A 168 -11.32 -0.36 -2.17
N SER A 169 -12.10 -1.38 -2.56
CA SER A 169 -12.78 -1.51 -3.86
C SER A 169 -11.92 -1.34 -5.15
N CYS A 170 -10.60 -1.21 -5.05
CA CYS A 170 -9.71 -0.78 -6.14
C CYS A 170 -9.59 -1.82 -7.26
N SER A 171 -9.59 -3.11 -6.91
CA SER A 171 -9.58 -4.22 -7.89
C SER A 171 -10.96 -4.84 -8.10
N ILE A 172 -11.78 -4.93 -7.05
CA ILE A 172 -13.13 -5.51 -7.09
C ILE A 172 -14.06 -4.69 -6.17
N PRO A 173 -15.15 -4.10 -6.70
CA PRO A 173 -16.12 -3.36 -5.90
C PRO A 173 -16.75 -4.22 -4.78
N GLY A 174 -16.92 -3.63 -3.59
CA GLY A 174 -17.50 -4.34 -2.44
C GLY A 174 -16.51 -5.19 -1.63
N THR A 175 -15.20 -4.95 -1.79
CA THR A 175 -14.13 -5.72 -1.13
C THR A 175 -13.08 -4.83 -0.47
N LEU A 176 -12.33 -5.38 0.47
CA LEU A 176 -11.11 -4.77 1.02
C LEU A 176 -9.90 -5.65 0.69
N MET A 177 -8.79 -5.02 0.30
CA MET A 177 -7.50 -5.68 0.11
C MET A 177 -6.57 -5.34 1.28
N ILE A 178 -5.86 -6.35 1.78
CA ILE A 178 -5.03 -6.29 2.99
C ILE A 178 -3.62 -6.78 2.65
N GLU A 179 -2.66 -5.86 2.60
CA GLU A 179 -1.21 -6.13 2.63
C GLU A 179 -0.69 -5.72 4.02
N PRO A 180 -0.33 -6.66 4.92
CA PRO A 180 0.25 -6.31 6.21
C PRO A 180 1.76 -6.05 6.15
N THR A 181 2.47 -6.37 5.06
CA THR A 181 3.95 -6.32 4.99
C THR A 181 4.64 -7.15 6.09
N GLU A 182 5.96 -7.03 6.20
CA GLU A 182 6.78 -7.61 7.26
C GLU A 182 7.03 -6.70 8.46
N SER A 183 6.82 -5.38 8.32
CA SER A 183 7.33 -4.34 9.23
C SER A 183 6.34 -3.83 10.28
N GLU A 184 5.21 -4.52 10.48
CA GLU A 184 4.09 -4.03 11.30
C GLU A 184 4.39 -3.87 12.80
N SER A 185 3.96 -2.75 13.37
CA SER A 185 4.07 -2.43 14.79
C SER A 185 2.78 -1.79 15.32
N LYS A 186 2.46 -2.00 16.60
CA LYS A 186 1.06 -1.94 17.08
C LYS A 186 0.44 -0.53 17.23
N GLY A 187 -0.03 0.04 16.12
CA GLY A 187 -1.35 0.68 16.02
C GLY A 187 -1.40 2.21 15.89
N ALA A 188 -2.39 2.72 15.14
CA ALA A 188 -2.64 4.14 14.81
C ALA A 188 -3.92 4.32 13.92
N PRO A 189 -4.66 5.46 13.87
CA PRO A 189 -4.78 6.57 14.84
C PRO A 189 -6.13 7.42 14.79
N HIS A 190 -7.17 7.21 15.64
CA HIS A 190 -8.45 8.05 15.66
C HIS A 190 -9.28 8.00 17.00
N PRO A 191 -10.37 8.80 17.30
CA PRO A 191 -10.58 10.30 17.29
C PRO A 191 -11.42 10.94 18.48
N PRO A 192 -11.53 12.31 18.70
CA PRO A 192 -12.19 12.91 19.90
C PRO A 192 -13.43 13.85 19.75
N GLN A 193 -13.50 14.84 18.84
CA GLN A 193 -14.45 15.98 18.98
C GLN A 193 -15.92 15.53 19.02
N LEU A 194 -16.25 14.46 18.30
CA LEU A 194 -17.58 13.85 18.24
C LEU A 194 -18.06 13.28 19.59
N LEU A 195 -17.14 12.87 20.47
CA LEU A 195 -17.47 12.28 21.77
C LEU A 195 -17.82 13.34 22.82
N MET A 196 -17.30 14.56 22.66
CA MET A 196 -17.41 15.66 23.62
C MET A 196 -18.68 16.50 23.48
N ALA A 197 -19.52 16.24 22.47
CA ALA A 197 -20.78 16.95 22.27
C ALA A 197 -21.80 16.64 23.38
N ASP A 198 -22.43 17.67 23.95
CA ASP A 198 -23.30 17.58 25.14
C ASP A 198 -24.40 16.52 25.01
N LYS A 199 -25.15 16.58 23.90
CA LYS A 199 -26.31 15.71 23.63
C LYS A 199 -25.90 14.49 22.82
N TRP A 200 -26.02 13.31 23.44
CA TRP A 200 -25.75 12.03 22.80
C TRP A 200 -27.05 11.31 22.42
N THR A 201 -27.34 11.23 21.11
CA THR A 201 -28.61 10.71 20.56
C THR A 201 -28.47 9.35 19.87
N LYS A 202 -27.38 8.62 20.13
CA LYS A 202 -27.11 7.31 19.50
C LYS A 202 -27.55 6.15 20.40
N PRO A 203 -28.03 5.02 19.83
CA PRO A 203 -28.51 3.86 20.59
C PRO A 203 -27.39 2.97 21.18
N TYR A 204 -26.17 3.50 21.28
CA TYR A 204 -24.97 2.84 21.80
C TYR A 204 -24.17 3.83 22.65
N SER A 205 -23.38 3.35 23.61
CA SER A 205 -22.63 4.23 24.51
C SER A 205 -21.48 4.98 23.81
N ARG A 206 -21.07 6.13 24.38
CA ARG A 206 -19.82 6.81 23.98
C ARG A 206 -18.62 5.86 24.09
N GLU A 207 -18.61 5.03 25.14
CA GLU A 207 -17.54 4.06 25.41
C GLU A 207 -17.37 3.02 24.30
N TYR A 208 -18.47 2.46 23.78
CA TYR A 208 -18.45 1.52 22.67
C TYR A 208 -17.97 2.14 21.34
N VAL A 209 -18.01 3.47 21.22
CA VAL A 209 -17.43 4.20 20.07
C VAL A 209 -15.95 4.53 20.32
N ALA A 210 -15.62 5.00 21.52
CA ALA A 210 -14.29 5.47 21.89
C ALA A 210 -13.29 4.31 22.12
N TYR A 211 -13.68 3.29 22.88
CA TYR A 211 -12.84 2.18 23.32
C TYR A 211 -13.49 0.81 23.00
N PRO A 212 -13.82 0.49 21.73
CA PRO A 212 -14.37 -0.82 21.35
C PRO A 212 -13.42 -2.01 21.55
N ALA A 213 -12.20 -1.80 22.05
CA ALA A 213 -11.24 -2.84 22.36
C ALA A 213 -10.29 -2.44 23.51
N PRO A 214 -9.89 -3.36 24.42
CA PRO A 214 -9.14 -3.01 25.63
C PRO A 214 -7.79 -2.32 25.41
N TRP A 215 -7.11 -2.60 24.28
CA TRP A 215 -5.81 -1.98 23.97
C TRP A 215 -5.90 -0.47 23.68
N LEU A 216 -7.11 0.07 23.46
CA LEU A 216 -7.33 1.47 23.16
C LEU A 216 -7.24 2.38 24.40
N HIS A 217 -7.44 1.85 25.61
CA HIS A 217 -7.31 2.64 26.86
C HIS A 217 -5.87 3.08 27.13
N ALA A 218 -4.87 2.30 26.70
CA ALA A 218 -3.46 2.63 26.88
C ALA A 218 -2.98 3.76 25.95
N ALA A 219 -3.58 3.88 24.75
CA ALA A 219 -3.32 4.98 23.84
C ALA A 219 -4.45 5.12 22.79
N LYS A 220 -5.01 6.33 22.70
CA LYS A 220 -6.03 6.77 21.73
C LYS A 220 -5.53 8.06 21.06
N PHE A 221 -5.68 8.18 19.74
CA PHE A 221 -5.15 9.33 18.97
C PHE A 221 -6.26 10.25 18.47
N TRP A 222 -5.91 11.52 18.24
CA TRP A 222 -6.80 12.61 17.84
C TRP A 222 -6.51 13.26 16.47
N PRO A 223 -7.36 13.04 15.44
CA PRO A 223 -7.51 13.86 14.24
C PRO A 223 -8.75 14.77 14.43
N THR A 224 -9.56 14.95 13.38
CA THR A 224 -10.25 16.24 13.19
C THR A 224 -11.68 16.21 12.65
N THR A 225 -12.15 15.19 11.91
CA THR A 225 -13.44 15.26 11.18
C THR A 225 -14.29 13.97 11.21
N CYS A 226 -15.59 14.15 10.93
CA CYS A 226 -16.56 13.07 10.69
C CYS A 226 -16.40 12.45 9.28
N ARG A 227 -17.29 11.51 8.90
CA ARG A 227 -17.39 11.03 7.50
C ARG A 227 -17.62 12.23 6.56
N VAL A 228 -16.74 12.35 5.57
CA VAL A 228 -16.79 13.35 4.50
C VAL A 228 -17.96 13.05 3.56
N ASP A 229 -18.64 14.10 3.09
CA ASP A 229 -19.59 14.02 1.98
C ASP A 229 -18.87 14.31 0.66
N ASN A 230 -18.50 13.25 -0.05
CA ASN A 230 -17.83 13.34 -1.35
C ASN A 230 -18.74 14.00 -2.41
N VAL A 231 -20.04 13.70 -2.38
CA VAL A 231 -21.01 14.16 -3.38
C VAL A 231 -21.29 15.66 -3.23
N TYR A 232 -21.24 16.19 -2.01
CA TYR A 232 -21.26 17.63 -1.79
C TYR A 232 -20.00 18.30 -2.36
N GLY A 233 -18.81 17.73 -2.14
CA GLY A 233 -17.55 18.25 -2.66
C GLY A 233 -17.51 18.34 -4.19
N ASP A 234 -17.84 17.24 -4.87
CA ASP A 234 -17.87 17.16 -6.35
C ASP A 234 -18.88 18.15 -6.97
N ARG A 235 -19.97 18.47 -6.25
CA ARG A 235 -21.01 19.42 -6.70
C ARG A 235 -20.72 20.88 -6.35
N ASN A 236 -19.83 21.14 -5.39
CA ASN A 236 -19.49 22.48 -4.91
C ASN A 236 -17.96 22.64 -4.91
N PRO A 237 -17.29 22.53 -6.07
CA PRO A 237 -15.84 22.47 -6.15
C PRO A 237 -15.20 23.80 -5.69
N SER A 238 -14.47 23.74 -4.58
CA SER A 238 -13.49 24.77 -4.20
C SER A 238 -12.13 24.12 -4.01
N ALA A 239 -11.09 24.79 -4.53
CA ALA A 239 -9.68 24.39 -4.43
C ALA A 239 -8.82 25.48 -3.75
N THR A 240 -9.46 26.49 -3.17
CA THR A 240 -8.83 27.64 -2.51
C THR A 240 -9.50 27.91 -1.16
N THR A 241 -8.72 28.44 -0.21
CA THR A 241 -9.17 28.94 1.09
C THR A 241 -9.92 30.26 0.97
#